data_AF-A0A8S3PZH4-F1
#
_entry.id   AF-A0A8S3PZH4-F1
#
_cell.length_a   1.000
_cell.length_b   1.000
_cell.length_c   1.000
_cell.angle_alpha   90.00
_cell.angle_beta   90.00
_cell.angle_gamma   90.00
#
_symmetry.space_group_name_H-M   'P 1'
#
loop_
_entity.id
_entity.type
_entity.pdbx_description
1 polymer ?
#
loop_
_entity_poly.entity_id
_entity_poly.type
_entity_poly.pdbx_seq_one_letter_code
_entity_poly.pdbx_strand_id
1 'polypeptide(L)'
;MLTAQGERQRSEDGHEIRELFFRQMTVPRSVDGKNIQCFRDDKGNLTIRAPMAEDVEMEQAKKDYIEHQKEYKPLENVLLFPPPITALKTETGEVLKVAPKPTVTMSSYAPKVRNFSGGENKGKIAYDIWRYDVKIAFKDPTYTKTQKDCAIRRSLSRSAAQILDSVYGSVDNKEQLLSEVYSARQKEDEDVTTWNNRLQDILGKGIEKGIIPYHEMNTMLHAMLWTELRQELKDVSGHKYDSIQDFNHLRVALRQIEKDHQPKKNHQA
;
A
#
# COMPACT_ATOMS: atom_id res chain seq x y z
N MET A 1 -20.25 13.02 21.32
CA MET A 1 -20.71 11.67 21.72
C MET A 1 -22.14 11.51 21.26
N LEU A 2 -22.51 10.34 20.77
CA LEU A 2 -23.87 9.98 20.37
C LEU A 2 -24.42 8.92 21.34
N THR A 3 -25.66 9.11 21.79
CA THR A 3 -26.34 8.16 22.68
C THR A 3 -27.46 7.50 21.90
N ALA A 4 -27.36 6.18 21.70
CA ALA A 4 -28.44 5.38 21.15
C ALA A 4 -29.24 4.74 22.30
N GLN A 5 -30.56 4.85 22.26
CA GLN A 5 -31.48 4.20 23.18
C GLN A 5 -32.35 3.21 22.41
N GLY A 6 -32.61 2.04 22.98
CA GLY A 6 -33.54 1.08 22.43
C GLY A 6 -34.30 0.32 23.51
N GLU A 7 -35.48 -0.17 23.14
CA GLU A 7 -36.34 -1.00 23.99
C GLU A 7 -36.50 -2.38 23.34
N ARG A 8 -36.31 -3.42 24.16
CA ARG A 8 -36.54 -4.81 23.80
C ARG A 8 -37.63 -5.37 24.71
N GLN A 9 -38.72 -5.82 24.10
CA GLN A 9 -39.81 -6.49 24.80
C GLN A 9 -39.76 -7.97 24.45
N ARG A 10 -39.71 -8.83 25.47
CA ARG A 10 -39.82 -10.29 25.32
C ARG A 10 -40.85 -10.82 26.30
N SER A 11 -41.61 -11.83 25.89
CA SER A 11 -42.47 -12.58 26.81
C SER A 11 -41.81 -13.92 27.09
N GLU A 12 -41.57 -14.19 28.37
CA GLU A 12 -40.95 -15.43 28.85
C GLU A 12 -41.79 -15.92 30.02
N ASP A 13 -42.30 -17.15 29.94
CA ASP A 13 -43.15 -17.79 30.95
C ASP A 13 -44.37 -16.96 31.43
N GLY A 14 -45.04 -16.27 30.50
CA GLY A 14 -46.22 -15.45 30.81
C GLY A 14 -45.93 -14.09 31.43
N HIS A 15 -44.64 -13.76 31.63
CA HIS A 15 -44.20 -12.45 32.07
C HIS A 15 -43.68 -11.62 30.90
N GLU A 16 -44.13 -10.36 30.83
CA GLU A 16 -43.65 -9.39 29.86
C GLU A 16 -42.43 -8.67 30.42
N ILE A 17 -41.26 -8.90 29.82
CA ILE A 17 -40.00 -8.27 30.20
C ILE A 17 -39.69 -7.16 29.20
N ARG A 18 -39.54 -5.94 29.70
CA ARG A 18 -39.09 -4.76 28.93
C ARG A 18 -37.69 -4.38 29.36
N GLU A 19 -36.73 -4.49 28.45
CA GLU A 19 -35.33 -4.13 28.65
C GLU A 19 -35.03 -2.84 27.88
N LEU A 20 -34.67 -1.78 28.61
CA LEU A 20 -34.14 -0.54 28.04
C LEU A 20 -32.61 -0.64 28.01
N PHE A 21 -32.01 -0.35 26.86
CA PHE A 21 -30.57 -0.28 26.73
C PHE A 21 -30.12 1.08 26.21
N PHE A 22 -28.98 1.54 26.72
CA PHE A 22 -28.32 2.77 26.33
C PHE A 22 -26.91 2.45 25.86
N ARG A 23 -26.52 2.96 24.70
CA ARG A 23 -25.17 2.82 24.18
C ARG A 23 -24.60 4.18 23.83
N GLN A 24 -23.52 4.56 24.50
CA GLN A 24 -22.74 5.74 24.16
C GLN A 24 -21.69 5.38 23.11
N MET A 25 -21.56 6.22 22.09
CA MET A 25 -20.65 6.03 20.97
C MET A 25 -19.89 7.33 20.68
N THR A 26 -18.59 7.19 20.39
CA THR A 26 -17.77 8.31 19.93
C THR A 26 -17.99 8.51 18.44
N VAL A 27 -18.34 9.74 18.04
CA VAL A 27 -18.53 10.09 16.62
C VAL A 27 -17.16 10.46 16.03
N PRO A 28 -16.68 9.76 14.98
CA PRO A 28 -15.43 10.12 14.30
C PRO A 28 -15.52 11.53 13.68
N ARG A 29 -14.38 12.23 13.56
CA ARG A 29 -14.33 13.61 13.03
C ARG A 29 -14.83 13.73 11.57
N SER A 30 -14.65 12.68 10.78
CA SER A 30 -15.08 12.61 9.37
C SER A 30 -16.58 12.33 9.18
N VAL A 31 -17.33 12.17 10.27
CA VAL A 31 -18.76 11.89 10.25
C VAL A 31 -19.52 13.16 10.59
N ASP A 32 -20.49 13.51 9.76
CA ASP A 32 -21.40 14.61 10.05
C ASP A 32 -22.35 14.21 11.19
N GLY A 33 -21.94 14.61 12.41
CA GLY A 33 -22.69 14.33 13.63
C GLY A 33 -24.11 14.89 13.65
N LYS A 34 -24.42 15.89 12.82
CA LYS A 34 -25.76 16.51 12.77
C LYS A 34 -26.77 15.67 11.98
N ASN A 35 -26.28 14.84 11.06
CA ASN A 35 -27.12 14.08 10.13
C ASN A 35 -27.08 12.57 10.40
N ILE A 36 -26.66 12.15 11.59
CA ILE A 36 -26.72 10.74 11.99
C ILE A 36 -28.19 10.34 12.21
N GLN A 37 -28.64 9.30 11.50
CA GLN A 37 -29.98 8.74 11.62
C GLN A 37 -29.92 7.35 12.26
N CYS A 38 -30.85 7.07 13.16
CA CYS A 38 -30.99 5.77 13.80
C CYS A 38 -32.41 5.25 13.54
N PHE A 39 -32.53 4.05 12.98
CA PHE A 39 -33.82 3.43 12.72
C PHE A 39 -33.74 1.91 12.88
N ARG A 40 -34.89 1.27 13.08
CA ARG A 40 -35.00 -0.18 13.17
C ARG A 40 -35.37 -0.73 11.79
N ASP A 41 -34.64 -1.75 11.32
CA ASP A 41 -35.02 -2.44 10.09
C ASP A 41 -36.22 -3.38 10.31
N ASP A 42 -36.80 -3.90 9.23
CA ASP A 42 -37.96 -4.82 9.27
C ASP A 42 -37.65 -6.14 10.00
N LYS A 43 -36.37 -6.41 10.30
CA LYS A 43 -35.89 -7.58 11.05
C LYS A 43 -35.63 -7.27 12.53
N GLY A 44 -35.93 -6.05 12.98
CA GLY A 44 -35.77 -5.63 14.37
C GLY A 44 -34.35 -5.17 14.74
N ASN A 45 -33.41 -5.09 13.79
CA ASN A 45 -32.05 -4.64 14.02
C ASN A 45 -31.98 -3.12 14.06
N LEU A 46 -31.19 -2.59 14.99
CA LEU A 46 -30.89 -1.16 15.06
C LEU A 46 -29.83 -0.80 14.02
N THR A 47 -30.18 0.03 13.05
CA THR A 47 -29.28 0.53 12.00
C THR A 47 -28.96 2.00 12.24
N ILE A 48 -27.67 2.34 12.22
CA ILE A 48 -27.18 3.71 12.36
C ILE A 48 -26.59 4.15 11.01
N ARG A 49 -27.20 5.16 10.38
CA ARG A 49 -26.70 5.79 9.16
C ARG A 49 -25.92 7.05 9.53
N ALA A 50 -24.63 7.05 9.23
CA ALA A 50 -23.70 8.13 9.56
C ALA A 50 -23.11 8.71 8.26
N PRO A 51 -23.71 9.79 7.71
CA PRO A 51 -23.16 10.43 6.52
C PRO A 51 -21.80 11.05 6.84
N MET A 52 -20.86 10.96 5.89
CA MET A 52 -19.56 11.60 6.03
C MET A 52 -19.69 13.10 5.77
N ALA A 53 -19.00 13.91 6.57
CA ALA A 53 -18.87 15.33 6.26
C ALA A 53 -18.02 15.46 4.99
N GLU A 54 -18.48 16.24 4.02
CA GLU A 54 -17.64 16.59 2.87
C GLU A 54 -16.54 17.53 3.41
N ASP A 55 -15.35 16.96 3.64
CA ASP A 55 -14.18 17.70 4.04
C ASP A 55 -13.80 18.65 2.88
N VAL A 56 -14.12 19.94 3.04
CA VAL A 56 -13.83 21.00 2.04
C VAL A 56 -12.35 21.02 1.66
N GLU A 57 -11.46 20.67 2.60
CA GLU A 57 -10.02 20.52 2.38
C GLU A 57 -9.67 19.36 1.45
N MET A 58 -10.42 18.26 1.49
CA MET A 58 -10.20 17.09 0.63
C MET A 58 -10.65 17.35 -0.81
N GLU A 59 -11.72 18.13 -1.00
CA GLU A 59 -12.14 18.56 -2.34
C GLU A 59 -11.17 19.58 -2.96
N GLN A 60 -10.62 20.49 -2.17
CA GLN A 60 -9.58 21.39 -2.66
C GLN A 60 -8.30 20.62 -3.02
N ALA A 61 -7.86 19.68 -2.18
CA ALA A 61 -6.72 18.82 -2.47
C ALA A 61 -6.92 17.96 -3.73
N LYS A 62 -8.14 17.48 -3.99
CA LYS A 62 -8.47 16.78 -5.25
C LYS A 62 -8.38 17.70 -6.47
N LYS A 63 -8.86 18.95 -6.35
CA LYS A 63 -8.77 19.95 -7.43
C LYS A 63 -7.32 20.29 -7.74
N ASP A 64 -6.53 20.57 -6.70
CA ASP A 64 -5.10 20.90 -6.82
C ASP A 64 -4.31 19.74 -7.47
N TYR A 65 -4.63 18.49 -7.10
CA TYR A 65 -4.02 17.30 -7.71
C TYR A 65 -4.36 17.15 -9.21
N ILE A 66 -5.61 17.40 -9.60
CA ILE A 66 -6.05 17.32 -11.00
C ILE A 66 -5.42 18.44 -11.84
N GLU A 67 -5.21 19.62 -11.26
CA GLU A 67 -4.53 20.73 -11.92
C GLU A 67 -3.04 20.43 -12.13
N HIS A 68 -2.37 19.88 -11.11
CA HIS A 68 -0.95 19.49 -11.19
C HIS A 68 -0.68 18.36 -12.22
N GLN A 69 -1.68 17.52 -12.52
CA GLN A 69 -1.60 16.49 -13.57
C GLN A 69 -1.68 17.08 -14.99
N LYS A 70 -2.32 18.25 -15.18
CA LYS A 70 -2.44 18.89 -16.51
C LYS A 70 -1.17 19.60 -16.96
N GLU A 71 -0.27 19.92 -16.03
CA GLU A 71 0.97 20.66 -16.31
C GLU A 71 2.15 19.75 -16.71
N TYR A 72 2.01 18.43 -16.54
CA TYR A 72 3.01 17.46 -17.01
C TYR A 72 2.94 17.29 -18.54
N LYS A 73 3.80 18.02 -19.26
CA LYS A 73 4.13 17.70 -20.66
C LYS A 73 4.91 16.38 -20.71
N PRO A 74 4.49 15.36 -21.48
CA PRO A 74 5.28 14.15 -21.66
C PRO A 74 6.58 14.48 -22.42
N LEU A 75 7.72 14.06 -21.88
CA LEU A 75 8.98 13.99 -22.62
C LEU A 75 8.92 12.83 -23.63
N GLU A 76 8.21 13.03 -24.74
CA GLU A 76 8.36 12.19 -25.93
C GLU A 76 9.57 12.70 -26.74
N ASN A 77 10.71 12.02 -26.60
CA ASN A 77 11.70 11.74 -27.67
C ASN A 77 13.06 11.37 -27.08
N VAL A 78 13.24 10.12 -26.64
CA VAL A 78 14.49 9.36 -26.85
C VAL A 78 14.14 7.88 -26.88
N LEU A 79 13.84 7.33 -28.06
CA LEU A 79 14.00 5.90 -28.30
C LEU A 79 15.03 5.71 -29.41
N LEU A 80 16.28 5.51 -28.99
CA LEU A 80 17.35 4.95 -29.78
C LEU A 80 17.11 3.43 -29.88
N PHE A 81 16.56 2.95 -30.98
CA PHE A 81 16.78 1.56 -31.43
C PHE A 81 16.86 1.52 -32.97
N PRO A 82 17.77 0.73 -33.56
CA PRO A 82 18.06 0.70 -34.99
C PRO A 82 16.98 -0.04 -35.79
N PRO A 83 16.87 0.19 -37.11
CA PRO A 83 15.81 -0.39 -37.94
C PRO A 83 16.07 -1.87 -38.25
N PRO A 84 15.03 -2.72 -38.35
CA PRO A 84 15.18 -4.06 -38.88
C PRO A 84 15.25 -4.06 -40.41
N ILE A 85 16.00 -5.04 -40.88
CA ILE A 85 16.45 -5.32 -42.24
C ILE A 85 15.27 -5.65 -43.19
N THR A 86 15.35 -5.03 -44.37
CA THR A 86 14.86 -5.38 -45.72
C THR A 86 14.10 -6.70 -45.91
N ALA A 87 12.87 -6.63 -46.45
CA ALA A 87 12.37 -7.56 -47.48
C ALA A 87 11.11 -7.04 -48.22
N LEU A 88 11.32 -6.79 -49.52
CA LEU A 88 10.47 -7.14 -50.68
C LEU A 88 9.09 -6.48 -50.91
N LYS A 89 9.01 -5.85 -52.09
CA LYS A 89 7.85 -5.30 -52.77
C LYS A 89 6.90 -6.40 -53.24
N THR A 90 5.60 -6.12 -53.16
CA THR A 90 4.62 -6.55 -54.18
C THR A 90 3.60 -5.44 -54.39
N GLU A 91 3.41 -5.11 -55.65
CA GLU A 91 2.52 -4.10 -56.21
C GLU A 91 1.09 -4.62 -56.20
N THR A 92 0.14 -3.86 -55.66
CA THR A 92 -1.22 -3.59 -56.17
C THR A 92 -2.03 -2.90 -55.07
N GLY A 93 -2.67 -1.80 -55.41
CA GLY A 93 -3.32 -0.90 -54.46
C GLY A 93 -4.60 -1.46 -53.87
N GLU A 94 -4.83 -1.19 -52.58
CA GLU A 94 -6.08 -0.66 -52.03
C GLU A 94 -5.97 -0.46 -50.50
N VAL A 95 -6.28 0.77 -50.08
CA VAL A 95 -6.67 1.28 -48.75
C VAL A 95 -6.22 0.47 -47.51
N LEU A 96 -5.18 0.97 -46.83
CA LEU A 96 -4.78 0.55 -45.48
C LEU A 96 -5.88 0.83 -44.46
N LYS A 97 -6.58 -0.22 -44.02
CA LYS A 97 -7.28 -0.25 -42.74
C LYS A 97 -6.25 -0.06 -41.62
N VAL A 98 -6.40 1.01 -40.85
CA VAL A 98 -5.64 1.26 -39.62
C VAL A 98 -5.83 0.06 -38.69
N ALA A 99 -4.77 -0.72 -38.48
CA ALA A 99 -4.77 -1.77 -37.48
C ALA A 99 -5.05 -1.14 -36.10
N PRO A 100 -6.05 -1.61 -35.34
CA PRO A 100 -6.25 -1.11 -34.00
C PRO A 100 -5.02 -1.48 -33.17
N LYS A 101 -4.36 -0.45 -32.62
CA LYS A 101 -3.44 -0.54 -31.48
C LYS A 101 -4.08 -1.50 -30.46
N PRO A 102 -3.34 -2.44 -29.82
CA PRO A 102 -3.94 -3.30 -28.81
C PRO A 102 -4.36 -2.42 -27.64
N THR A 103 -5.60 -1.94 -27.69
CA THR A 103 -6.27 -1.31 -26.56
C THR A 103 -6.47 -2.44 -25.58
N VAL A 104 -5.56 -2.53 -24.60
CA VAL A 104 -5.72 -3.39 -23.43
C VAL A 104 -7.00 -2.93 -22.77
N THR A 105 -8.09 -3.60 -23.11
CA THR A 105 -9.41 -3.29 -22.59
C THR A 105 -9.33 -3.72 -21.14
N MET A 106 -9.18 -2.76 -20.23
CA MET A 106 -9.19 -3.03 -18.80
C MET A 106 -10.47 -3.78 -18.47
N SER A 107 -10.33 -5.02 -18.01
CA SER A 107 -11.49 -5.85 -17.68
C SER A 107 -12.20 -5.21 -16.49
N SER A 108 -13.50 -4.92 -16.63
CA SER A 108 -14.35 -4.43 -15.53
C SER A 108 -14.59 -5.50 -14.46
N TYR A 109 -14.37 -6.77 -14.82
CA TYR A 109 -14.54 -7.91 -13.92
C TYR A 109 -13.20 -8.39 -13.38
N ALA A 110 -13.18 -8.79 -12.11
CA ALA A 110 -12.02 -9.41 -11.49
C ALA A 110 -11.71 -10.77 -12.16
N PRO A 111 -10.43 -11.15 -12.28
CA PRO A 111 -10.05 -12.43 -12.85
C PRO A 111 -10.68 -13.58 -12.06
N LYS A 112 -11.22 -14.57 -12.76
CA LYS A 112 -11.81 -15.76 -12.13
C LYS A 112 -10.69 -16.68 -11.65
N VAL A 113 -10.23 -16.46 -10.42
CA VAL A 113 -9.35 -17.41 -9.72
C VAL A 113 -10.24 -18.47 -9.06
N ARG A 114 -9.88 -19.73 -9.23
CA ARG A 114 -10.66 -20.85 -8.68
C ARG A 114 -10.53 -20.91 -7.15
N ASN A 115 -11.53 -21.43 -6.45
CA ASN A 115 -11.57 -21.38 -4.98
C ASN A 115 -10.65 -22.44 -4.33
N PHE A 116 -9.77 -22.00 -3.41
CA PHE A 116 -8.87 -22.79 -2.60
C PHE A 116 -9.32 -22.84 -1.13
N SER A 117 -9.25 -24.02 -0.51
CA SER A 117 -9.79 -24.25 0.84
C SER A 117 -8.81 -24.81 1.86
N GLY A 118 -7.51 -24.90 1.55
CA GLY A 118 -6.48 -25.10 2.57
C GLY A 118 -6.37 -26.50 3.19
N GLY A 119 -6.83 -27.58 2.54
CA GLY A 119 -6.72 -28.93 3.11
C GLY A 119 -6.82 -30.07 2.10
N GLU A 120 -6.31 -31.25 2.48
CA GLU A 120 -6.36 -32.47 1.68
C GLU A 120 -7.80 -33.01 1.60
N ASN A 121 -8.36 -32.85 0.40
CA ASN A 121 -9.42 -33.67 -0.21
C ASN A 121 -10.83 -33.60 0.40
N LYS A 122 -11.62 -32.62 -0.08
CA LYS A 122 -13.01 -32.83 -0.54
C LYS A 122 -13.30 -31.92 -1.75
N GLY A 123 -12.93 -32.37 -2.95
CA GLY A 123 -13.39 -31.80 -4.23
C GLY A 123 -12.90 -30.40 -4.61
N LYS A 124 -11.78 -29.93 -4.05
CA LYS A 124 -11.24 -28.58 -4.28
C LYS A 124 -9.76 -28.64 -4.68
N ILE A 125 -9.33 -27.59 -5.36
CA ILE A 125 -8.06 -27.51 -6.09
C ILE A 125 -6.86 -27.54 -5.14
N ALA A 126 -5.83 -28.32 -5.50
CA ALA A 126 -4.58 -28.40 -4.77
C ALA A 126 -3.82 -27.05 -4.78
N TYR A 127 -3.00 -26.82 -3.75
CA TYR A 127 -2.28 -25.55 -3.57
C TYR A 127 -1.44 -25.16 -4.79
N ASP A 128 -0.71 -26.12 -5.38
CA ASP A 128 0.17 -25.84 -6.52
C ASP A 128 -0.59 -25.37 -7.76
N ILE A 129 -1.78 -25.94 -7.99
CA ILE A 129 -2.65 -25.56 -9.09
C ILE A 129 -3.27 -24.17 -8.84
N TRP A 130 -3.72 -23.91 -7.61
CA TRP A 130 -4.23 -22.58 -7.25
C TRP A 130 -3.14 -21.50 -7.32
N ARG A 131 -1.94 -21.79 -6.83
CA ARG A 131 -0.78 -20.89 -6.90
C ARG A 131 -0.39 -20.60 -8.34
N TYR A 132 -0.47 -21.60 -9.22
CA TYR A 132 -0.23 -21.40 -10.65
C TYR A 132 -1.28 -20.49 -11.29
N ASP A 133 -2.57 -20.70 -10.99
CA ASP A 133 -3.66 -19.84 -11.46
C ASP A 133 -3.51 -18.38 -10.98
N VAL A 134 -3.12 -18.18 -9.70
CA VAL A 134 -2.84 -16.84 -9.15
C VAL A 134 -1.64 -16.20 -9.86
N LYS A 135 -0.55 -16.96 -10.09
CA LYS A 135 0.62 -16.45 -10.83
C LYS A 135 0.27 -16.02 -12.25
N ILE A 136 -0.61 -16.75 -12.94
CA ILE A 136 -1.09 -16.35 -14.27
C ILE A 136 -1.90 -15.06 -14.18
N ALA A 137 -2.86 -14.98 -13.24
CA ALA A 137 -3.67 -13.78 -13.04
C ALA A 137 -2.84 -12.53 -12.70
N PHE A 138 -1.68 -12.71 -12.06
CA PHE A 138 -0.75 -11.62 -11.74
C PHE A 138 0.08 -11.15 -12.93
N LYS A 139 0.43 -12.06 -13.84
CA LYS A 139 1.17 -11.73 -15.06
C LYS A 139 0.32 -11.00 -16.09
N ASP A 140 -0.99 -11.13 -16.02
CA ASP A 140 -1.91 -10.46 -16.93
C ASP A 140 -1.96 -8.94 -16.62
N PRO A 141 -1.53 -8.07 -17.56
CA PRO A 141 -1.57 -6.62 -17.38
C PRO A 141 -2.98 -6.03 -17.49
N THR A 142 -3.99 -6.82 -17.88
CA THR A 142 -5.38 -6.35 -18.07
C THR A 142 -6.11 -6.04 -16.77
N TYR A 143 -5.60 -6.50 -15.62
CA TYR A 143 -6.22 -6.33 -14.31
C TYR A 143 -5.40 -5.38 -13.42
N THR A 144 -6.10 -4.50 -12.73
CA THR A 144 -5.49 -3.61 -11.73
C THR A 144 -5.07 -4.39 -10.47
N LYS A 145 -4.14 -3.83 -9.69
CA LYS A 145 -3.71 -4.43 -8.41
C LYS A 145 -4.91 -4.72 -7.49
N THR A 146 -5.86 -3.80 -7.39
CA THR A 146 -7.05 -3.96 -6.56
C THR A 146 -7.98 -5.06 -7.05
N GLN A 147 -8.09 -5.28 -8.37
CA GLN A 147 -8.87 -6.38 -8.95
C GLN A 147 -8.20 -7.74 -8.70
N LYS A 148 -6.88 -7.81 -8.80
CA LYS A 148 -6.08 -9.00 -8.48
C LYS A 148 -6.22 -9.36 -7.00
N ASP A 149 -6.13 -8.39 -6.10
CA ASP A 149 -6.30 -8.61 -4.66
C ASP A 149 -7.73 -9.04 -4.32
N CYS A 150 -8.74 -8.46 -4.97
CA CYS A 150 -10.13 -8.89 -4.82
C CYS A 150 -10.34 -10.34 -5.30
N ALA A 151 -9.71 -10.74 -6.41
CA ALA A 151 -9.79 -12.09 -6.94
C ALA A 151 -9.13 -13.11 -5.99
N ILE A 152 -7.95 -12.81 -5.46
CA ILE A 152 -7.28 -13.67 -4.46
C ILE A 152 -8.18 -13.84 -3.23
N ARG A 153 -8.67 -12.73 -2.65
CA ARG A 153 -9.51 -12.77 -1.44
C ARG A 153 -10.78 -13.58 -1.64
N ARG A 154 -11.43 -13.48 -2.81
CA ARG A 154 -12.62 -14.28 -3.15
C ARG A 154 -12.29 -15.75 -3.41
N SER A 155 -11.08 -16.03 -3.88
CA SER A 155 -10.62 -17.39 -4.15
C SER A 155 -10.22 -18.15 -2.89
N LEU A 156 -9.91 -17.49 -1.78
CA LEU A 156 -9.56 -18.15 -0.53
C LEU A 156 -10.81 -18.45 0.31
N SER A 157 -10.95 -19.68 0.79
CA SER A 157 -11.92 -19.99 1.84
C SER A 157 -11.51 -19.28 3.14
N ARG A 158 -12.48 -18.98 4.03
CA ARG A 158 -12.20 -18.34 5.33
C ARG A 158 -11.12 -19.09 6.13
N SER A 159 -11.11 -20.42 6.06
CA SER A 159 -10.10 -21.27 6.71
C SER A 159 -8.75 -21.21 5.98
N ALA A 160 -8.72 -21.20 4.65
CA ALA A 160 -7.48 -21.05 3.89
C ALA A 160 -6.84 -19.68 4.06
N ALA A 161 -7.64 -18.61 4.16
CA ALA A 161 -7.14 -17.26 4.43
C ALA A 161 -6.49 -17.18 5.82
N GLN A 162 -7.14 -17.76 6.84
CA GLN A 162 -6.59 -17.82 8.20
C GLN A 162 -5.30 -18.65 8.27
N ILE A 163 -5.23 -19.79 7.57
CA ILE A 163 -4.02 -20.62 7.53
C ILE A 163 -2.91 -19.90 6.77
N LEU A 164 -3.23 -19.19 5.68
CA LEU A 164 -2.23 -18.43 4.92
C LEU A 164 -1.65 -17.28 5.75
N ASP A 165 -2.50 -16.54 6.47
CA ASP A 165 -2.06 -15.48 7.38
C ASP A 165 -1.31 -16.06 8.61
N SER A 166 -1.66 -17.25 9.08
CA SER A 166 -0.96 -17.90 10.19
C SER A 166 0.37 -18.54 9.81
N VAL A 167 0.52 -19.04 8.58
CA VAL A 167 1.72 -19.77 8.11
C VAL A 167 2.68 -18.85 7.35
N TYR A 168 2.16 -17.81 6.70
CA TYR A 168 2.95 -16.86 5.90
C TYR A 168 2.81 -15.40 6.35
N GLY A 169 1.99 -15.10 7.36
CA GLY A 169 1.98 -13.79 7.98
C GLY A 169 3.27 -13.57 8.76
N SER A 170 3.90 -12.41 8.57
CA SER A 170 5.09 -12.04 9.33
C SER A 170 4.71 -11.87 10.81
N VAL A 171 5.27 -12.75 11.65
CA VAL A 171 5.04 -12.87 13.11
C VAL A 171 5.69 -11.73 13.91
N ASP A 172 6.33 -10.76 13.23
CA ASP A 172 7.06 -9.72 13.96
C ASP A 172 6.09 -8.86 14.78
N ASN A 173 6.22 -8.96 16.10
CA ASN A 173 5.45 -8.19 17.06
C ASN A 173 5.82 -6.70 16.96
N LYS A 174 4.88 -5.83 17.39
CA LYS A 174 5.08 -4.38 17.42
C LYS A 174 6.41 -3.97 18.07
N GLU A 175 6.72 -4.57 19.21
CA GLU A 175 7.92 -4.29 19.99
C GLU A 175 9.19 -4.77 19.28
N GLN A 176 9.13 -5.92 18.60
CA GLN A 176 10.25 -6.49 17.88
C GLN A 176 10.63 -5.62 16.68
N LEU A 177 9.65 -5.17 15.89
CA LEU A 177 9.89 -4.26 14.77
C LEU A 177 10.42 -2.91 15.21
N LEU A 178 9.85 -2.31 16.26
CA LEU A 178 10.39 -1.06 16.78
C LEU A 178 11.81 -1.25 17.30
N SER A 179 12.09 -2.34 18.03
CA SER A 179 13.45 -2.64 18.49
C SER A 179 14.43 -2.80 17.32
N GLU A 180 14.00 -3.40 16.21
CA GLU A 180 14.80 -3.55 15.00
C GLU A 180 15.08 -2.19 14.34
N VAL A 181 14.08 -1.30 14.28
CA VAL A 181 14.25 0.08 13.78
C VAL A 181 15.28 0.84 14.62
N TYR A 182 15.15 0.83 15.94
CA TYR A 182 16.03 1.60 16.85
C TYR A 182 17.42 0.97 17.04
N SER A 183 17.60 -0.31 16.72
CA SER A 183 18.89 -1.00 16.82
C SER A 183 19.62 -1.11 15.48
N ALA A 184 18.98 -0.76 14.37
CA ALA A 184 19.58 -0.78 13.06
C ALA A 184 20.69 0.29 12.96
N ARG A 185 21.90 -0.13 12.60
CA ARG A 185 23.04 0.76 12.36
C ARG A 185 23.73 0.49 11.04
N GLN A 186 24.35 1.50 10.44
CA GLN A 186 25.17 1.32 9.24
C GLN A 186 26.38 0.43 9.56
N LYS A 187 26.58 -0.64 8.80
CA LYS A 187 27.78 -1.51 8.96
C LYS A 187 29.04 -0.85 8.39
N GLU A 188 30.22 -1.30 8.82
CA GLU A 188 31.54 -0.79 8.39
C GLU A 188 31.89 -1.05 6.91
N ASP A 189 31.19 -1.98 6.26
CA ASP A 189 31.35 -2.26 4.83
C ASP A 189 30.12 -1.89 3.99
N GLU A 190 29.09 -1.30 4.61
CA GLU A 190 27.83 -0.92 3.97
C GLU A 190 27.81 0.56 3.55
N ASP A 191 27.62 0.81 2.25
CA ASP A 191 27.43 2.16 1.69
C ASP A 191 26.13 2.82 2.20
N VAL A 192 26.07 4.16 2.18
CA VAL A 192 24.89 4.94 2.61
C VAL A 192 23.63 4.52 1.86
N THR A 193 23.74 4.18 0.57
CA THR A 193 22.58 3.76 -0.24
C THR A 193 22.01 2.41 0.23
N THR A 194 22.89 1.46 0.55
CA THR A 194 22.49 0.13 1.01
C THR A 194 21.89 0.21 2.41
N TRP A 195 22.54 0.97 3.31
CA TRP A 195 22.01 1.28 4.64
C TRP A 195 20.62 1.91 4.57
N ASN A 196 20.48 2.93 3.73
CA ASN A 196 19.22 3.64 3.52
C ASN A 196 18.09 2.74 2.99
N ASN A 197 18.40 1.80 2.09
CA ASN A 197 17.40 0.87 1.56
C ASN A 197 16.96 -0.14 2.63
N ARG A 198 17.90 -0.63 3.44
CA ARG A 198 17.59 -1.53 4.56
C ARG A 198 16.73 -0.83 5.62
N LEU A 199 17.06 0.41 5.97
CA LEU A 199 16.27 1.20 6.91
C LEU A 199 14.84 1.43 6.41
N GLN A 200 14.66 1.74 5.13
CA GLN A 200 13.33 1.86 4.50
C GLN A 200 12.55 0.54 4.49
N ASP A 201 13.22 -0.61 4.30
CA ASP A 201 12.56 -1.91 4.35
C ASP A 201 12.04 -2.23 5.77
N ILE A 202 12.86 -1.97 6.80
CA ILE A 202 12.47 -2.19 8.20
C ILE A 202 11.31 -1.26 8.59
N LEU A 203 11.39 0.03 8.25
CA LEU A 203 10.31 0.99 8.54
C LEU A 203 9.05 0.72 7.70
N GLY A 204 9.22 0.30 6.44
CA GLY A 204 8.14 -0.10 5.55
C GLY A 204 7.30 -1.23 6.15
N LYS A 205 7.93 -2.25 6.72
CA LYS A 205 7.25 -3.34 7.45
C LYS A 205 6.44 -2.82 8.65
N GLY A 206 6.97 -1.83 9.37
CA GLY A 206 6.26 -1.18 10.48
C GLY A 206 5.00 -0.42 10.04
N ILE A 207 5.05 0.23 8.87
CA ILE A 207 3.92 0.97 8.29
C ILE A 207 2.87 0.02 7.72
N GLU A 208 3.27 -1.01 7.00
CA GLU A 208 2.36 -2.02 6.45
C GLU A 208 1.53 -2.69 7.55
N LYS A 209 2.12 -2.86 8.73
CA LYS A 209 1.46 -3.38 9.92
C LYS A 209 0.66 -2.35 10.72
N GLY A 210 0.68 -1.08 10.33
CA GLY A 210 -0.02 0.01 11.02
C GLY A 210 0.56 0.33 12.40
N ILE A 211 1.80 -0.10 12.68
CA ILE A 211 2.50 0.20 13.94
C ILE A 211 3.01 1.64 13.94
N ILE A 212 3.57 2.05 12.79
CA ILE A 212 4.12 3.37 12.56
C ILE A 212 3.17 4.11 11.61
N PRO A 213 2.65 5.28 12.00
CA PRO A 213 1.79 6.04 11.11
C PRO A 213 2.61 6.63 9.95
N TYR A 214 2.04 6.63 8.75
CA TYR A 214 2.73 7.02 7.52
C TYR A 214 3.35 8.44 7.58
N HIS A 215 2.71 9.37 8.28
CA HIS A 215 3.21 10.74 8.42
C HIS A 215 4.49 10.84 9.27
N GLU A 216 4.74 9.89 10.17
CA GLU A 216 5.97 9.84 10.97
C GLU A 216 7.14 9.21 10.21
N MET A 217 6.87 8.52 9.09
CA MET A 217 7.89 7.82 8.30
C MET A 217 9.06 8.73 7.91
N ASN A 218 8.77 9.92 7.38
CA ASN A 218 9.80 10.85 6.93
C ASN A 218 10.67 11.34 8.09
N THR A 219 10.05 11.67 9.23
CA THR A 219 10.73 12.10 10.45
C THR A 219 11.61 10.98 11.01
N MET A 220 11.09 9.75 11.07
CA MET A 220 11.85 8.60 11.55
C MET A 220 13.00 8.25 10.60
N LEU A 221 12.76 8.25 9.28
CA LEU A 221 13.80 8.01 8.29
C LEU A 221 14.91 9.07 8.37
N HIS A 222 14.53 10.34 8.49
CA HIS A 222 15.48 11.45 8.60
C HIS A 222 16.34 11.34 9.86
N ALA A 223 15.71 11.17 11.03
CA ALA A 223 16.42 11.03 12.29
C ALA A 223 17.31 9.77 12.29
N MET A 224 16.76 8.59 11.98
CA MET A 224 17.47 7.32 12.05
C MET A 224 18.61 7.22 11.05
N LEU A 225 18.42 7.75 9.84
CA LEU A 225 19.46 7.69 8.80
C LEU A 225 20.73 8.38 9.27
N TRP A 226 20.61 9.53 9.95
CA TRP A 226 21.75 10.30 10.44
C TRP A 226 22.25 9.82 11.81
N THR A 227 21.36 9.53 12.77
CA THR A 227 21.77 9.09 14.12
C THR A 227 22.53 7.77 14.11
N GLU A 228 22.29 6.91 13.13
CA GLU A 228 22.94 5.61 13.04
C GLU A 228 23.88 5.49 11.81
N LEU A 229 24.25 6.65 11.26
CA LEU A 229 25.30 6.80 10.26
C LEU A 229 26.69 6.58 10.87
N ARG A 230 27.65 6.12 10.07
CA ARG A 230 29.06 6.03 10.46
C ARG A 230 29.62 7.37 10.94
N GLN A 231 30.51 7.30 11.93
CA GLN A 231 31.10 8.48 12.56
C GLN A 231 31.83 9.38 11.55
N GLU A 232 32.62 8.79 10.65
CA GLU A 232 33.37 9.52 9.62
C GLU A 232 32.47 10.40 8.73
N LEU A 233 31.29 9.88 8.38
CA LEU A 233 30.31 10.62 7.58
C LEU A 233 29.49 11.60 8.43
N LYS A 234 29.24 11.30 9.70
CA LYS A 234 28.57 12.22 10.65
C LYS A 234 29.38 13.49 10.88
N ASP A 235 30.68 13.36 11.06
CA ASP A 235 31.57 14.49 11.38
C ASP A 235 31.53 15.57 10.28
N VAL A 236 31.29 15.15 9.05
CA VAL A 236 31.24 16.01 7.86
C VAL A 236 29.81 16.46 7.54
N SER A 237 28.83 15.60 7.81
CA SER A 237 27.43 15.82 7.41
C SER A 237 26.55 16.50 8.44
N GLY A 238 27.03 16.77 9.66
CA GLY A 238 26.23 17.40 10.73
C GLY A 238 25.52 18.68 10.29
N HIS A 239 26.24 19.61 9.64
CA HIS A 239 25.65 20.85 9.14
C HIS A 239 24.56 20.64 8.07
N LYS A 240 24.64 19.54 7.29
CA LYS A 240 23.62 19.18 6.29
C LYS A 240 22.39 18.58 6.94
N TYR A 241 22.55 17.84 8.02
CA TYR A 241 21.44 17.30 8.80
C TYR A 241 20.57 18.41 9.39
N ASP A 242 21.18 19.43 9.98
CA ASP A 242 20.44 20.56 10.56
C ASP A 242 19.76 21.44 9.49
N SER A 243 20.36 21.54 8.31
CA SER A 243 19.88 22.41 7.23
C SER A 243 18.76 21.77 6.38
N ILE A 244 18.68 20.45 6.31
CA ILE A 244 17.78 19.73 5.38
C ILE A 244 16.79 18.90 6.18
N GLN A 245 15.50 19.24 6.16
CA GLN A 245 14.45 18.46 6.84
C GLN A 245 13.83 17.35 5.97
N ASP A 246 13.94 17.48 4.64
CA ASP A 246 13.42 16.47 3.72
C ASP A 246 14.39 15.29 3.59
N PHE A 247 13.90 14.07 3.80
CA PHE A 247 14.70 12.85 3.76
C PHE A 247 15.36 12.64 2.39
N ASN A 248 14.65 12.89 1.28
CA ASN A 248 15.19 12.64 -0.04
C ASN A 248 16.37 13.55 -0.34
N HIS A 249 16.27 14.83 0.06
CA HIS A 249 17.36 15.79 -0.06
C HIS A 249 18.54 15.43 0.86
N LEU A 250 18.28 14.99 2.10
CA LEU A 250 19.34 14.55 3.02
C LEU A 250 20.09 13.34 2.43
N ARG A 251 19.37 12.38 1.87
CA ARG A 251 19.96 11.21 1.22
C ARG A 251 20.89 11.59 0.07
N VAL A 252 20.49 12.54 -0.78
CA VAL A 252 21.32 12.99 -1.90
C VAL A 252 22.58 13.69 -1.37
N ALA A 253 22.45 14.55 -0.36
CA ALA A 253 23.58 15.23 0.26
C ALA A 253 24.57 14.25 0.89
N LEU A 254 24.08 13.23 1.62
CA LEU A 254 24.93 12.20 2.23
C LEU A 254 25.67 11.36 1.19
N ARG A 255 25.03 11.01 0.07
CA ARG A 255 25.69 10.29 -1.03
C ARG A 255 26.78 11.13 -1.70
N GLN A 256 26.57 12.44 -1.81
CA GLN A 256 27.59 13.35 -2.34
C GLN A 256 28.79 13.41 -1.40
N ILE A 257 28.55 13.55 -0.09
CA ILE A 257 29.62 13.54 0.93
C ILE A 257 30.37 12.21 0.92
N GLU A 258 29.67 11.07 0.86
CA GLU A 258 30.28 9.74 0.78
C GLU A 258 31.19 9.62 -0.45
N LYS A 259 30.76 10.12 -1.61
CA LYS A 259 31.58 10.14 -2.82
C LYS A 259 32.82 11.02 -2.68
N ASP A 260 32.69 12.16 -2.00
CA ASP A 260 33.80 13.09 -1.75
C ASP A 260 34.77 12.56 -0.67
N HIS A 261 34.27 11.72 0.25
CA HIS A 261 35.02 11.09 1.35
C HIS A 261 35.56 9.70 1.02
N GLN A 262 35.16 9.06 -0.08
CA GLN A 262 35.77 7.81 -0.49
C GLN A 262 37.29 8.03 -0.56
N PRO A 263 38.08 7.30 0.25
CA PRO A 263 39.51 7.45 0.19
C PRO A 263 39.91 7.10 -1.23
N LYS A 264 40.57 8.03 -1.92
CA LYS A 264 41.26 7.75 -3.18
C LYS A 264 42.06 6.49 -2.91
N LYS A 265 41.63 5.34 -3.46
CA LYS A 265 42.43 4.12 -3.44
C LYS A 265 43.71 4.50 -4.17
N ASN A 266 44.73 4.85 -3.39
CA ASN A 266 46.07 5.10 -3.86
C ASN A 266 46.45 3.85 -4.66
N HIS A 267 46.44 3.98 -5.97
CA HIS A 267 47.19 3.08 -6.84
C HIS A 267 48.65 3.34 -6.48
N GLN A 268 49.16 2.63 -5.49
CA GLN A 268 50.57 2.51 -5.23
C GLN A 268 51.05 1.20 -5.86
N ALA A 269 51.89 1.41 -6.88
CA ALA A 269 52.90 0.52 -7.49
C ALA A 269 52.41 -0.74 -8.20
#